data_AF-A0A091CCM7-F1
#
_entry.id   AF-A0A091CCM7-F1
#
_cell.length_a   1.000
_cell.length_b   1.000
_cell.length_c   1.000
_cell.angle_alpha   90.00
_cell.angle_beta   90.00
_cell.angle_gamma   90.00
#
_symmetry.space_group_name_H-M   'P 1'
#
loop_
_entity.id
_entity.type
_entity.pdbx_description
1 polymer ?
#
loop_
_entity_poly.entity_id
_entity_poly.type
_entity_poly.pdbx_seq_one_letter_code
_entity_poly.pdbx_strand_id
1 'polypeptide(L)' 'MELTIKPEALDWFKREITLEPGMGIRFFGKAYGSTQVHDGFSIGMSVDSPEKPMVEKDFDVILFLQKRKMIGSLKVII' A
#
# COMPACT_ATOMS: atom_id res chain seq x y z
N MET A 1 -12.05 1.05 2.24
CA MET A 1 -10.58 1.08 2.33
C MET A 1 -10.16 2.49 1.99
N GLU A 2 -9.19 3.03 2.71
CA GLU A 2 -8.74 4.42 2.53
C GLU A 2 -7.22 4.44 2.46
N LEU A 3 -6.68 5.13 1.47
CA LEU A 3 -5.26 5.42 1.33
C LEU A 3 -5.07 6.93 1.45
N THR A 4 -4.41 7.34 2.53
CA THR A 4 -4.05 8.72 2.79
C THR A 4 -2.53 8.78 2.93
N ILE A 5 -1.91 9.61 2.10
CA ILE A 5 -0.47 9.79 2.08
C ILE A 5 -0.13 11.25 2.34
N LYS A 6 0.86 11.48 3.18
CA LYS A 6 1.44 12.79 3.44
C LYS A 6 2.33 13.24 2.27
N PRO A 7 2.40 14.54 1.97
CA PRO A 7 3.26 15.05 0.90
C PRO A 7 4.73 14.62 1.05
N GLU A 8 5.25 14.59 2.28
CA GLU A 8 6.65 14.26 2.54
C GLU A 8 6.97 12.79 2.23
N ALA A 9 6.02 11.89 2.48
CA ALA A 9 6.14 10.48 2.15
C ALA A 9 6.05 10.26 0.63
N LEU A 10 5.14 10.99 -0.03
CA LEU A 10 5.02 10.97 -1.48
C LEU A 10 6.34 11.40 -2.14
N ASP A 11 6.95 12.48 -1.66
CA ASP A 11 8.23 12.98 -2.17
C ASP A 11 9.37 11.98 -1.91
N TRP A 12 9.35 11.28 -0.78
CA TRP A 12 10.30 10.21 -0.50
C TRP A 12 10.17 9.07 -1.52
N PHE A 13 8.95 8.62 -1.82
CA PHE A 13 8.73 7.58 -2.82
C PHE A 13 9.20 8.00 -4.22
N LYS A 14 8.96 9.25 -4.62
CA LYS A 14 9.46 9.77 -5.90
C LYS A 14 10.97 9.79 -6.02
N ARG A 15 11.68 10.00 -4.90
CA ARG A 15 13.16 10.05 -4.87
C ARG A 15 13.79 8.67 -4.79
N GLU A 16 13.24 7.79 -3.97
CA GLU A 16 13.88 6.52 -3.60
C GLU A 16 13.40 5.34 -4.44
N ILE A 17 12.22 5.43 -5.05
CA ILE A 17 11.63 4.32 -5.82
C ILE A 17 11.52 4.72 -7.30
N THR A 18 12.38 4.10 -8.10
CA THR A 18 12.28 4.16 -9.56
C THR A 18 11.21 3.18 -10.04
N LEU A 19 10.23 3.67 -10.80
CA LEU A 19 9.17 2.86 -11.40
C LEU A 19 9.36 2.75 -12.91
N GLU A 20 9.17 1.56 -13.44
CA GLU A 20 9.01 1.37 -14.88
C GLU A 20 7.62 1.82 -15.35
N PRO A 21 7.44 2.17 -16.64
CA PRO A 21 6.13 2.53 -17.17
C PRO A 21 5.08 1.46 -16.89
N GLY A 22 3.96 1.87 -16.30
CA GLY A 22 2.85 0.97 -15.94
C GLY A 22 3.00 0.27 -14.58
N MET A 23 4.08 0.53 -13.84
CA MET A 23 4.27 0.03 -12.47
C MET A 23 3.84 1.06 -11.43
N GLY A 24 3.53 0.58 -10.22
CA GLY A 24 3.17 1.39 -9.07
C GLY A 24 3.69 0.79 -7.77
N ILE A 25 3.52 1.54 -6.68
CA ILE A 25 3.79 1.07 -5.32
C ILE A 25 2.51 0.46 -4.76
N ARG A 26 2.58 -0.83 -4.52
CA ARG A 26 1.52 -1.65 -3.97
C ARG A 26 1.65 -1.73 -2.46
N PHE A 27 0.61 -1.32 -1.75
CA PHE A 27 0.46 -1.56 -0.31
C PHE A 27 -0.44 -2.76 -0.05
N PHE A 28 -0.08 -3.58 0.94
CA PHE A 28 -0.89 -4.73 1.32
C PHE A 28 -0.74 -5.07 2.80
N GLY A 29 -1.84 -5.46 3.43
CA GLY A 29 -1.84 -5.97 4.78
C GLY A 29 -1.22 -7.35 4.86
N LYS A 30 -0.31 -7.55 5.81
CA LYS A 30 0.10 -8.87 6.29
C LYS A 30 -0.52 -9.08 7.67
N ALA A 31 -1.48 -10.00 7.73
CA ALA A 31 -1.95 -10.52 9.00
C ALA A 31 -0.87 -11.48 9.54
N TYR A 32 -0.24 -11.11 10.64
CA TYR A 32 0.48 -12.07 11.48
C TYR A 32 -0.54 -12.65 12.47
N GLY A 33 -0.34 -13.91 12.87
CA GLY A 33 -1.29 -14.59 13.76
C GLY A 33 -1.58 -13.74 15.00
N SER A 34 -2.88 -13.58 15.32
CA SER A 34 -3.33 -12.88 16.51
C SER A 34 -2.95 -13.70 17.75
N THR A 35 -2.06 -13.19 18.59
CA THR A 35 -1.88 -13.72 19.95
C THR A 35 -2.77 -12.90 20.90
N GLN A 36 -3.07 -13.44 22.08
CA GLN A 36 -3.92 -12.78 23.09
C GLN A 36 -3.45 -11.37 23.52
N VAL A 37 -2.24 -10.96 23.11
CA VAL A 37 -1.54 -9.76 23.59
C VAL A 37 -1.24 -8.75 22.48
N HIS A 38 -1.31 -9.15 21.21
CA HIS A 38 -1.05 -8.27 20.07
C HIS A 38 -1.90 -8.66 18.84
N ASP A 39 -2.71 -7.71 18.35
CA ASP A 39 -3.23 -7.74 16.98
C ASP A 39 -2.09 -7.39 16.02
N GLY A 40 -1.33 -8.41 15.60
CA GLY A 40 -0.18 -8.27 14.72
C GLY A 40 -0.56 -7.97 13.28
N PHE A 41 -0.95 -6.73 12.98
CA PHE A 41 -1.15 -6.28 11.60
C PHE A 41 0.01 -5.41 11.14
N SER A 42 0.73 -5.85 10.10
CA SER A 42 1.77 -5.04 9.46
C SER A 42 1.37 -4.69 8.04
N ILE A 43 1.86 -3.55 7.56
CA ILE A 43 1.71 -3.14 6.17
C ILE A 43 3.01 -3.50 5.44
N GLY A 44 2.91 -4.25 4.36
CA GLY A 44 3.98 -4.46 3.39
C GLY A 44 3.83 -3.53 2.19
N MET A 45 4.94 -3.23 1.53
CA MET A 45 4.96 -2.57 0.22
C MET A 45 5.75 -3.40 -0.80
N SER A 46 5.40 -3.26 -2.08
CA SER A 46 6.18 -3.78 -3.21
C SER A 46 5.98 -2.91 -4.45
N VAL A 47 6.88 -2.99 -5.43
CA VAL A 47 6.66 -2.43 -6.77
C VAL A 47 5.95 -3.50 -7.61
N ASP A 48 4.82 -3.15 -8.20
CA ASP A 48 3.95 -4.10 -8.92
C ASP A 48 3.04 -3.36 -9.92
N SER A 49 2.43 -4.09 -10.86
CA SER A 49 1.47 -3.50 -11.81
C SER A 49 0.06 -3.46 -11.20
N PRO A 50 -0.69 -2.36 -11.37
CA PRO A 50 -2.04 -2.22 -10.85
C PRO A 50 -3.07 -2.94 -11.75
N GLU A 51 -3.01 -4.28 -11.83
CA GLU A 51 -3.95 -5.03 -12.68
C GLU A 51 -5.40 -4.98 -12.18
N LYS A 52 -5.58 -4.98 -10.84
CA LYS A 52 -6.89 -4.95 -10.15
C LYS A 52 -6.83 -4.18 -8.82
N PRO A 53 -6.48 -2.89 -8.84
CA PRO A 53 -6.38 -2.10 -7.63
C PRO A 53 -7.77 -1.89 -7.01
N MET A 54 -7.83 -1.95 -5.68
CA MET A 54 -9.02 -1.58 -4.92
C MET A 54 -9.11 -0.08 -4.69
N VAL A 55 -7.95 0.56 -4.55
CA VAL A 55 -7.78 2.00 -4.43
C VAL A 55 -6.53 2.31 -5.22
N GLU A 56 -6.60 3.29 -6.10
CA GLU A 56 -5.48 3.80 -6.88
C GLU A 56 -5.47 5.32 -6.72
N LYS A 57 -4.28 5.90 -6.56
CA LYS A 57 -4.09 7.34 -6.64
C LYS A 57 -2.88 7.64 -7.50
N ASP A 58 -3.07 8.54 -8.46
CA ASP A 58 -2.04 9.03 -9.35
C ASP A 58 -1.53 10.38 -8.83
N PHE A 59 -0.24 10.41 -8.50
CA PHE A 59 0.47 11.58 -8.00
C PHE A 59 1.86 11.69 -8.65
N ASP A 60 1.98 11.40 -9.96
CA ASP A 60 3.23 11.10 -10.70
C ASP A 60 3.86 9.75 -10.35
N VAL A 61 3.45 9.17 -9.23
CA VAL A 61 3.74 7.80 -8.80
C VAL A 61 2.39 7.12 -8.55
N ILE A 62 2.20 5.92 -9.10
CA ILE A 62 0.95 5.18 -8.88
C ILE A 62 1.02 4.51 -7.53
N LEU A 63 0.11 4.84 -6.62
CA LEU A 63 -0.02 4.19 -5.31
C LEU A 63 -1.31 3.40 -5.26
N PHE A 64 -1.24 2.12 -4.88
CA PHE A 64 -2.45 1.30 -4.87
C PHE A 64 -2.53 0.24 -3.76
N LEU A 65 -3.76 -0.12 -3.41
CA LEU A 65 -4.08 -1.24 -2.53
C LEU A 65 -4.68 -2.37 -3.36
N GLN A 66 -4.24 -3.61 -3.17
CA GLN A 66 -4.83 -4.77 -3.84
C GLN A 66 -5.36 -5.80 -2.85
N LYS A 67 -6.54 -6.35 -3.13
CA LYS A 67 -7.19 -7.35 -2.27
C LYS A 67 -6.38 -8.64 -2.27
N ARG A 68 -5.78 -8.99 -1.13
CA ARG A 68 -5.23 -10.33 -0.90
C ARG A 68 -5.85 -10.92 0.35
N LYS A 69 -6.95 -11.67 0.20
CA LYS A 69 -7.66 -12.41 1.28
C LYS A 69 -7.65 -11.67 2.64
N MET A 70 -7.84 -10.35 2.64
CA MET A 70 -7.92 -9.56 3.86
C MET A 70 -9.36 -9.58 4.33
N ILE A 71 -9.57 -10.04 5.55
CA ILE A 71 -10.87 -10.09 6.21
C ILE A 71 -10.92 -8.85 7.11
N GLY A 72 -11.41 -7.72 6.59
CA GLY A 72 -11.52 -6.47 7.37
C GLY A 72 -11.35 -5.17 6.56
N SER A 73 -11.56 -4.04 7.24
CA SER A 73 -11.33 -2.69 6.70
C SER A 73 -9.88 -2.26 6.90
N LEU A 74 -9.18 -1.96 5.80
CA LEU A 74 -7.82 -1.41 5.83
C LEU A 74 -7.83 0.12 5.64
N LYS A 75 -7.21 0.83 6.58
CA LYS A 75 -6.84 2.24 6.46
C LYS A 75 -5.32 2.34 6.51
N VAL A 76 -4.73 2.85 5.43
CA VAL A 76 -3.29 3.07 5.34
C VAL A 76 -3.04 4.57 5.41
N ILE A 77 -2.30 4.99 6.43
CA ILE A 77 -1.86 6.38 6.63
C ILE A 77 -0.34 6.34 6.62
N ILE A 78 0.26 6.99 5.62
CA ILE A 78 1.72 7.07 5.43
C ILE A 78 2.11 8.54 5.47
#